data_AF-A0A1B6EDQ1-F1
#
_entry.id   AF-A0A1B6EDQ1-F1
#
_cell.length_a   1.000
_cell.length_b   1.000
_cell.length_c   1.000
_cell.angle_alpha   90.00
_cell.angle_beta   90.00
_cell.angle_gamma   90.00
#
_symmetry.space_group_name_H-M   'P 1'
#
loop_
_entity.id
_entity.type
_entity.pdbx_description
1 polymer ?
#
loop_
_entity_poly.entity_id
_entity_poly.type
_entity_poly.pdbx_seq_one_letter_code
_entity_poly.pdbx_strand_id
1 'polypeptide(L)'
;MVLIVHGFPNDISALRFEWAWQNPKKSRRLRNLKRKTSKENQYEYCLRILLEMLRIGPWNRLPLTIRWLVLEFEKEFLADRCPPMHMPIAYGSVVTKKVTREESSDKSQTDHIKNNNCNLCYQTVKDQGMKCLKPDCESVFHIICLSKHFCECEGNNEQIIPISGNCPMCDTFLLWGDLVQNKVVFSKRFSLNDSCLEENIFYNQEIQN
;
A
#
# COMPACT_ATOMS: atom_id res chain seq x y z
N MET A 1 9.11 -1.34 20.97
CA MET A 1 9.05 -1.55 19.49
C MET A 1 9.25 -0.18 18.85
N VAL A 2 10.30 0.02 18.06
CA VAL A 2 10.68 1.36 17.54
C VAL A 2 10.10 1.66 16.16
N LEU A 3 9.90 0.62 15.36
CA LEU A 3 9.38 0.66 14.00
C LEU A 3 8.45 -0.55 13.80
N ILE A 4 7.41 -0.37 12.99
CA ILE A 4 6.59 -1.46 12.49
C ILE A 4 6.35 -1.35 10.99
N VAL A 5 6.02 -2.48 10.38
CA VAL A 5 5.47 -2.53 9.02
C VAL A 5 4.06 -3.08 9.12
N HIS A 6 3.10 -2.39 8.52
CA HIS A 6 1.69 -2.80 8.52
C HIS A 6 1.04 -2.56 7.16
N GLY A 7 -0.23 -2.90 6.99
CA GLY A 7 -0.94 -2.86 5.69
C GLY A 7 -0.86 -4.16 4.89
N PHE A 8 -0.44 -5.27 5.53
CA PHE A 8 -0.47 -6.59 4.91
C PHE A 8 -1.91 -7.01 4.55
N PRO A 9 -2.11 -7.72 3.43
CA PRO A 9 -3.46 -8.14 3.00
C PRO A 9 -4.09 -9.19 3.92
N ASN A 10 -3.28 -9.90 4.70
CA ASN A 10 -3.72 -10.89 5.68
C ASN A 10 -2.58 -11.26 6.64
N ASP A 11 -2.93 -11.93 7.73
CA ASP A 11 -1.99 -12.36 8.78
C ASP A 11 -0.93 -13.34 8.26
N ILE A 12 -1.28 -14.20 7.29
CA ILE A 12 -0.32 -15.17 6.71
C ILE A 12 0.82 -14.43 5.99
N SER A 13 0.50 -13.40 5.21
CA SER A 13 1.49 -12.55 4.53
C SER A 13 2.37 -11.81 5.55
N ALA A 14 1.77 -11.30 6.64
CA ALA A 14 2.51 -10.64 7.71
C ALA A 14 3.46 -11.61 8.43
N LEU A 15 2.99 -12.81 8.80
CA LEU A 15 3.80 -13.84 9.45
C LEU A 15 4.95 -14.32 8.55
N ARG A 16 4.71 -14.46 7.25
CA ARG A 16 5.77 -14.81 6.28
C ARG A 16 6.84 -13.72 6.19
N PHE A 17 6.43 -12.45 6.25
CA PHE A 17 7.35 -11.33 6.31
C PHE A 17 8.16 -11.35 7.60
N GLU A 18 7.49 -11.42 8.76
CA GLU A 18 8.13 -11.48 10.07
C GLU A 18 9.17 -12.61 10.16
N TRP A 19 8.77 -13.83 9.77
CA TRP A 19 9.66 -14.99 9.83
C TRP A 19 10.90 -14.80 8.95
N ALA A 20 10.72 -14.27 7.74
CA ALA A 20 11.84 -14.02 6.82
C ALA A 20 12.79 -12.95 7.38
N TRP A 21 12.25 -11.93 8.04
CA TRP A 21 13.04 -10.87 8.67
C TRP A 21 13.84 -11.38 9.87
N GLN A 22 13.24 -12.24 10.70
CA GLN A 22 13.91 -12.91 11.83
C GLN A 22 14.94 -13.95 11.36
N ASN A 23 14.73 -14.56 10.19
CA ASN A 23 15.56 -15.64 9.66
C ASN A 23 16.14 -15.37 8.25
N PRO A 24 16.91 -14.29 8.00
CA PRO A 24 17.32 -13.91 6.64
C PRO A 24 18.16 -14.98 5.95
N LYS A 25 19.02 -15.69 6.69
CA LYS A 25 19.88 -16.75 6.16
C LYS A 25 19.11 -18.00 5.71
N LYS A 26 17.96 -18.28 6.36
CA LYS A 26 17.12 -19.44 6.04
C LYS A 26 16.09 -19.10 4.95
N SER A 27 15.70 -17.83 4.86
CA SER A 27 14.78 -17.37 3.83
C SER A 27 15.42 -17.46 2.44
N ARG A 28 14.76 -18.22 1.55
CA ARG A 28 15.21 -18.43 0.16
C ARG A 28 15.50 -17.11 -0.58
N ARG A 29 14.76 -16.06 -0.26
CA ARG A 29 14.84 -14.73 -0.90
C ARG A 29 15.94 -13.84 -0.33
N LEU A 30 16.37 -14.10 0.89
CA LEU A 30 17.31 -13.25 1.64
C LEU A 30 18.67 -13.92 1.86
N ARG A 31 18.81 -15.22 1.56
CA ARG A 31 20.04 -16.00 1.79
C ARG A 31 21.29 -15.43 1.12
N ASN A 32 21.11 -14.70 0.02
CA ASN A 32 22.20 -14.08 -0.74
C ASN A 32 22.57 -12.67 -0.24
N LEU A 33 21.81 -12.11 0.72
CA LEU A 33 22.12 -10.80 1.28
C LEU A 33 23.38 -10.84 2.16
N LYS A 34 24.08 -9.70 2.20
CA LYS A 34 25.29 -9.54 3.01
C LYS A 34 24.98 -9.80 4.49
N ARG A 35 25.79 -10.68 5.08
CA ARG A 35 25.76 -10.99 6.52
C ARG A 35 26.10 -9.75 7.35
N LYS A 36 25.65 -9.74 8.60
CA LYS A 36 26.02 -8.73 9.59
C LYS A 36 27.54 -8.64 9.69
N THR A 37 28.07 -7.43 9.63
CA THR A 37 29.51 -7.17 9.82
C THR A 37 29.80 -6.83 11.29
N SER A 38 31.07 -6.83 11.70
CA SER A 38 31.46 -6.39 13.04
C SER A 38 31.22 -4.89 13.27
N LYS A 39 31.27 -4.08 12.20
CA LYS A 39 31.05 -2.62 12.24
C LYS A 39 29.58 -2.22 12.34
N GLU A 40 28.67 -3.16 12.05
CA GLU A 40 27.23 -2.94 12.02
C GLU A 40 26.61 -3.47 13.31
N ASN A 41 25.80 -2.65 14.00
CA ASN A 41 25.08 -3.11 15.17
C ASN A 41 23.83 -3.94 14.77
N GLN A 42 23.16 -4.56 15.75
CA GLN A 42 22.01 -5.42 15.45
C GLN A 42 20.83 -4.64 14.86
N TYR A 43 20.63 -3.40 15.31
CA TYR A 43 19.55 -2.53 14.85
C TYR A 43 19.75 -2.13 13.38
N GLU A 44 20.93 -1.66 13.01
CA GLU A 44 21.32 -1.32 11.63
C GLU A 44 21.19 -2.52 10.71
N TYR A 45 21.64 -3.69 11.16
CA TYR A 45 21.48 -4.93 10.40
C TYR A 45 20.01 -5.25 10.14
N CYS A 46 19.16 -5.22 11.18
CA CYS A 46 17.73 -5.48 11.05
C CYS A 46 17.06 -4.46 10.11
N LEU A 47 17.37 -3.17 10.26
CA LEU A 47 16.83 -2.11 9.42
C LEU A 47 17.26 -2.30 7.96
N ARG A 48 18.54 -2.61 7.71
CA ARG A 48 19.02 -2.91 6.36
C ARG A 48 18.28 -4.08 5.73
N ILE A 49 18.13 -5.20 6.46
CA ILE A 49 17.39 -6.36 5.93
C ILE A 49 15.93 -6.00 5.64
N LEU A 50 15.29 -5.21 6.51
CA LEU A 50 13.94 -4.71 6.28
C LEU A 50 13.84 -3.93 4.95
N LEU A 51 14.74 -2.97 4.72
CA LEU A 51 14.75 -2.17 3.49
C LEU A 51 14.98 -3.03 2.24
N GLU A 52 15.84 -4.05 2.32
CA GLU A 52 16.00 -5.03 1.23
C GLU A 52 14.71 -5.84 1.00
N MET A 53 14.03 -6.27 2.07
CA MET A 53 12.77 -7.01 1.97
C MET A 53 11.66 -6.20 1.28
N LEU A 54 11.55 -4.91 1.56
CA LEU A 54 10.55 -4.04 0.94
C LEU A 54 10.76 -3.86 -0.57
N ARG A 55 11.95 -4.18 -1.09
CA ARG A 55 12.32 -4.01 -2.51
C ARG A 55 12.31 -5.29 -3.31
N ILE A 56 12.16 -6.46 -2.66
CA ILE A 56 12.10 -7.75 -3.33
C ILE A 56 10.71 -8.40 -3.26
N GLY A 57 10.40 -9.22 -4.26
CA GLY A 57 9.18 -10.00 -4.27
C GLY A 57 9.15 -11.04 -3.15
N PRO A 58 7.99 -11.29 -2.51
CA PRO A 58 6.66 -10.87 -2.95
C PRO A 58 6.17 -9.57 -2.32
N TRP A 59 6.99 -8.87 -1.52
CA TRP A 59 6.52 -7.78 -0.66
C TRP A 59 6.55 -6.41 -1.35
N ASN A 60 7.42 -6.24 -2.34
CA ASN A 60 7.66 -4.98 -3.06
C ASN A 60 6.51 -4.43 -3.91
N ARG A 61 5.35 -5.10 -3.93
CA ARG A 61 4.13 -4.66 -4.60
C ARG A 61 2.92 -4.62 -3.66
N LEU A 62 3.15 -4.90 -2.38
CA LEU A 62 2.12 -4.81 -1.36
C LEU A 62 2.01 -3.36 -0.87
N PRO A 63 0.81 -2.87 -0.54
CA PRO A 63 0.60 -1.52 -0.03
C PRO A 63 0.97 -1.42 1.46
N LEU A 64 2.24 -1.67 1.76
CA LEU A 64 2.77 -1.66 3.11
C LEU A 64 3.10 -0.24 3.55
N THR A 65 2.92 0.03 4.84
CA THR A 65 3.31 1.29 5.48
C THR A 65 4.39 0.99 6.51
N ILE A 66 5.48 1.76 6.46
CA ILE A 66 6.55 1.75 7.44
C ILE A 66 6.21 2.81 8.48
N ARG A 67 6.09 2.45 9.75
CA ARG A 67 5.71 3.40 10.80
C ARG A 67 6.75 3.44 11.91
N TRP A 68 7.34 4.61 12.11
CA TRP A 68 8.18 4.92 13.26
C TRP A 68 7.31 5.20 14.48
N LEU A 69 7.46 4.40 15.53
CA LEU A 69 6.74 4.56 16.78
C LEU A 69 7.47 5.47 17.76
N VAL A 70 8.80 5.54 17.64
CA VAL A 70 9.68 6.36 18.49
C VAL A 70 10.66 7.10 17.59
N LEU A 71 10.50 8.42 17.48
CA LEU A 71 11.28 9.28 16.56
C LEU A 71 12.78 9.30 16.87
N GLU A 72 13.16 9.14 18.14
CA GLU A 72 14.56 9.11 18.58
C GLU A 72 15.40 8.00 17.91
N PHE A 73 14.74 6.94 17.41
CA PHE A 73 15.38 5.83 16.73
C PHE A 73 15.31 5.93 15.21
N GLU A 74 14.67 6.96 14.68
CA GLU A 74 14.60 7.17 13.24
C GLU A 74 16.01 7.25 12.64
N LYS A 75 16.14 6.66 11.46
CA LYS A 75 17.36 6.73 10.66
C LYS A 75 16.98 7.26 9.29
N GLU A 76 17.79 8.17 8.79
CA GLU A 76 17.70 8.61 7.40
C GLU A 76 17.94 7.40 6.48
N PHE A 77 17.05 7.22 5.51
CA PHE A 77 17.22 6.19 4.51
C PHE A 77 18.26 6.66 3.49
N LEU A 78 19.31 5.88 3.28
CA LEU A 78 20.22 6.12 2.16
C LEU A 78 19.42 6.15 0.86
N ALA A 79 19.76 7.06 -0.06
CA ALA A 79 19.02 7.26 -1.31
C ALA A 79 18.86 5.95 -2.13
N ASP A 80 19.83 5.03 -2.03
CA ASP A 80 19.81 3.73 -2.70
C ASP A 80 18.99 2.64 -1.97
N ARG A 81 18.47 2.94 -0.77
CA ARG A 81 17.75 2.01 0.12
C ARG A 81 16.46 2.57 0.70
N CYS A 82 15.93 3.65 0.12
CA CYS A 82 14.61 4.12 0.52
C CYS A 82 13.53 3.05 0.26
N PRO A 83 12.48 3.01 1.08
CA PRO A 83 11.28 2.23 0.75
C PRO A 83 10.74 2.61 -0.64
N PRO A 84 10.12 1.68 -1.38
CA PRO A 84 9.46 2.00 -2.64
C PRO A 84 8.47 3.16 -2.49
N MET A 85 8.34 4.01 -3.52
CA MET A 85 7.53 5.24 -3.46
C MET A 85 6.05 5.01 -3.08
N HIS A 86 5.49 3.85 -3.39
CA HIS A 86 4.11 3.49 -3.05
C HIS A 86 3.94 3.01 -1.60
N MET A 87 5.02 2.89 -0.83
CA MET A 87 5.02 2.48 0.58
C MET A 87 5.27 3.70 1.47
N PRO A 88 4.23 4.28 2.09
CA PRO A 88 4.39 5.50 2.88
C PRO A 88 5.18 5.23 4.16
N ILE A 89 5.91 6.26 4.59
CA ILE A 89 6.54 6.34 5.91
C ILE A 89 5.60 7.17 6.81
N ALA A 90 5.23 6.62 7.95
CA ALA A 90 4.33 7.21 8.92
C ALA A 90 4.97 7.30 10.30
N TYR A 91 4.37 8.12 11.17
CA TYR A 91 4.92 8.43 12.48
C TYR A 91 3.86 8.32 13.58
N GLY A 92 4.31 8.01 14.80
CA GLY A 92 3.47 7.95 15.99
C GLY A 92 2.75 6.63 16.20
N SER A 93 1.95 6.58 17.28
CA SER A 93 1.28 5.36 17.75
C SER A 93 0.29 4.78 16.72
N VAL A 94 0.04 3.47 16.84
CA VAL A 94 -1.00 2.80 16.05
C VAL A 94 -2.33 2.97 16.76
N VAL A 95 -3.28 3.64 16.10
CA VAL A 95 -4.67 3.70 16.57
C VAL A 95 -5.41 2.50 15.99
N THR A 96 -5.81 1.56 16.85
CA THR A 96 -6.74 0.50 16.47
C THR A 96 -8.16 1.06 16.47
N LYS A 97 -8.68 1.37 15.28
CA LYS A 97 -10.14 1.52 15.15
C LYS A 97 -10.72 0.12 15.27
N LYS A 98 -11.46 -0.15 16.36
CA LYS A 98 -12.32 -1.34 16.41
C LYS A 98 -13.23 -1.25 15.20
N VAL A 99 -13.18 -2.26 14.34
CA VAL A 99 -14.19 -2.43 13.30
C VAL A 99 -15.48 -2.77 14.04
N THR A 100 -16.25 -1.76 14.40
CA THR A 100 -17.67 -1.95 14.63
C THR A 100 -18.20 -2.47 13.31
N ARG A 101 -18.55 -3.76 13.27
CA ARG A 101 -19.49 -4.26 12.27
C ARG A 101 -20.76 -3.46 12.50
N GLU A 102 -20.90 -2.35 11.79
CA GLU A 102 -22.22 -1.80 11.55
C GLU A 102 -22.95 -2.90 10.79
N GLU A 103 -23.78 -3.65 11.51
CA GLU A 103 -24.88 -4.36 10.89
C GLU A 103 -25.66 -3.27 10.15
N SER A 104 -25.44 -3.21 8.84
CA SER A 104 -26.29 -2.48 7.91
C SER A 104 -27.67 -3.09 8.03
N SER A 105 -28.40 -2.59 9.02
CA SER A 105 -29.84 -2.73 9.15
C SER A 105 -30.42 -2.01 7.95
N ASP A 106 -30.71 -2.78 6.92
CA ASP A 106 -31.44 -2.37 5.73
C ASP A 106 -32.72 -1.66 6.17
N LYS A 107 -32.68 -0.33 6.18
CA LYS A 107 -33.86 0.51 6.06
C LYS A 107 -34.05 0.77 4.57
N SER A 108 -35.00 0.01 4.03
CA SER A 108 -35.68 0.23 2.77
C SER A 108 -35.91 1.71 2.44
N GLN A 109 -35.18 2.26 1.46
CA GLN A 109 -35.60 3.40 0.65
C GLN A 109 -35.13 3.25 -0.80
N THR A 110 -36.05 2.77 -1.64
CA THR A 110 -36.35 3.17 -3.03
C THR A 110 -35.23 3.30 -4.07
N ASP A 111 -35.21 2.33 -4.99
CA ASP A 111 -35.08 2.45 -6.45
C ASP A 111 -34.28 3.63 -7.04
N HIS A 112 -32.98 3.41 -7.20
CA HIS A 112 -32.31 3.73 -8.47
C HIS A 112 -31.43 2.53 -8.83
N ILE A 113 -31.74 1.85 -9.94
CA ILE A 113 -30.90 0.80 -10.52
C ILE A 113 -29.59 1.48 -10.97
N LYS A 114 -28.62 1.60 -10.07
CA LYS A 114 -27.26 1.97 -10.47
C LYS A 114 -26.72 0.80 -11.28
N ASN A 115 -26.44 1.07 -12.55
CA ASN A 115 -25.84 0.11 -13.46
C ASN A 115 -24.49 -0.35 -12.89
N ASN A 116 -24.45 -1.53 -12.27
CA ASN A 116 -23.24 -2.06 -11.62
C ASN A 116 -22.37 -2.83 -12.62
N ASN A 117 -22.27 -2.33 -13.86
CA ASN A 117 -21.49 -2.96 -14.91
C ASN A 117 -20.07 -2.40 -14.90
N CYS A 118 -19.10 -3.29 -15.06
CA CYS A 118 -17.70 -2.93 -15.17
C CYS A 118 -17.46 -2.04 -16.39
N ASN A 119 -16.83 -0.87 -16.21
CA ASN A 119 -16.53 0.06 -17.31
C ASN A 119 -15.43 -0.44 -18.27
N LEU A 120 -14.83 -1.62 -18.02
CA LEU A 120 -13.84 -2.23 -18.92
C LEU A 120 -14.41 -3.40 -19.74
N CYS A 121 -15.11 -4.34 -19.10
CA CYS A 121 -15.64 -5.53 -19.79
C CYS A 121 -17.16 -5.47 -20.03
N TYR A 122 -17.83 -4.42 -19.52
CA TYR A 122 -19.27 -4.18 -19.63
C TYR A 122 -20.17 -5.26 -19.00
N GLN A 123 -19.59 -6.22 -18.28
CA GLN A 123 -20.31 -7.25 -17.55
C GLN A 123 -20.64 -6.79 -16.13
N THR A 124 -21.71 -7.34 -15.54
CA THR A 124 -22.13 -7.04 -14.18
C THR A 124 -21.06 -7.42 -13.15
N VAL A 125 -20.84 -6.54 -12.20
CA VAL A 125 -19.97 -6.76 -11.04
C VAL A 125 -20.80 -7.43 -9.95
N LYS A 126 -20.50 -8.69 -9.64
CA LYS A 126 -21.28 -9.52 -8.69
C LYS A 126 -21.05 -9.12 -7.23
N ASP A 127 -19.82 -8.76 -6.90
CA ASP A 127 -19.39 -8.33 -5.56
C ASP A 127 -19.26 -6.80 -5.49
N GLN A 128 -18.68 -6.28 -4.40
CA GLN A 128 -18.31 -4.87 -4.32
C GLN A 128 -17.16 -4.59 -5.30
N GLY A 129 -17.48 -3.98 -6.44
CA GLY A 129 -16.51 -3.58 -7.46
C GLY A 129 -15.54 -2.49 -6.99
N MET A 130 -14.42 -2.37 -7.68
CA MET A 130 -13.44 -1.30 -7.45
C MET A 130 -14.00 -0.01 -8.04
N LYS A 131 -14.07 1.06 -7.22
CA LYS A 131 -14.51 2.39 -7.65
C LYS A 131 -13.33 3.33 -7.78
N CYS A 132 -13.42 4.29 -8.70
CA CYS A 132 -12.46 5.38 -8.72
C CYS A 132 -12.55 6.19 -7.42
N LEU A 133 -11.41 6.69 -6.92
CA LEU A 133 -11.35 7.50 -5.70
C LEU A 133 -11.61 8.99 -5.98
N LYS A 134 -11.64 9.42 -7.24
CA LYS A 134 -12.01 10.79 -7.61
C LYS A 134 -13.52 10.98 -7.41
N PRO A 135 -13.97 11.97 -6.59
CA PRO A 135 -15.39 12.17 -6.27
C PRO A 135 -16.31 12.30 -7.48
N ASP A 136 -15.83 12.97 -8.54
CA ASP A 136 -16.62 13.21 -9.77
C ASP A 136 -16.62 12.01 -10.73
N CYS A 137 -15.98 10.89 -10.36
CA CYS A 137 -15.87 9.72 -11.22
C CYS A 137 -16.65 8.54 -10.66
N GLU A 138 -17.75 8.20 -11.30
CA GLU A 138 -18.62 7.10 -10.89
C GLU A 138 -18.21 5.73 -11.47
N SER A 139 -17.01 5.61 -12.03
CA SER A 139 -16.59 4.38 -12.71
C SER A 139 -16.45 3.21 -11.73
N VAL A 140 -16.95 2.05 -12.13
CA VAL A 140 -16.89 0.78 -11.40
C VAL A 140 -16.18 -0.25 -12.27
N PHE A 141 -15.31 -1.06 -11.65
CA PHE A 141 -14.57 -2.11 -12.35
C PHE A 141 -14.56 -3.41 -11.56
N HIS A 142 -14.47 -4.56 -12.25
CA HIS A 142 -13.99 -5.77 -11.59
C HIS A 142 -12.54 -5.57 -11.14
N ILE A 143 -12.19 -6.09 -9.96
CA ILE A 143 -10.81 -6.06 -9.45
C ILE A 143 -9.81 -6.64 -10.46
N ILE A 144 -10.19 -7.73 -11.14
CA ILE A 144 -9.33 -8.41 -12.12
C ILE A 144 -9.17 -7.56 -13.39
N CYS A 145 -10.25 -6.94 -13.87
CA CYS A 145 -10.19 -6.09 -15.07
C CYS A 145 -9.28 -4.87 -14.83
N LEU A 146 -9.48 -4.19 -13.70
CA LEU A 146 -8.67 -3.02 -13.36
C LEU A 146 -7.21 -3.39 -13.08
N SER A 147 -6.97 -4.49 -12.37
CA SER A 147 -5.61 -4.99 -12.12
C SER A 147 -4.85 -5.25 -13.42
N LYS A 148 -5.46 -5.99 -14.36
CA LYS A 148 -4.85 -6.28 -15.66
C LYS A 148 -4.53 -5.00 -16.43
N HIS A 149 -5.48 -4.07 -16.50
CA HIS A 149 -5.26 -2.80 -17.17
C HIS A 149 -4.08 -2.03 -16.57
N PHE A 150 -3.97 -1.97 -15.24
CA PHE A 150 -2.85 -1.27 -14.59
C PHE A 150 -1.51 -1.99 -14.82
N CYS A 151 -1.47 -3.33 -14.74
CA CYS A 151 -0.25 -4.08 -15.04
C CYS A 151 0.22 -3.91 -16.49
N GLU A 152 -0.73 -3.84 -17.45
CA GLU A 152 -0.45 -3.55 -18.86
C GLU A 152 0.14 -2.14 -19.03
N CYS A 153 -0.42 -1.14 -18.36
CA CYS A 153 0.10 0.24 -18.37
C CYS A 153 1.50 0.37 -17.73
N GLU A 154 1.81 -0.43 -16.72
CA GLU A 154 3.16 -0.52 -16.13
C GLU A 154 4.19 -1.22 -17.05
N GLY A 155 3.74 -1.74 -18.20
CA GLY A 155 4.59 -2.50 -19.13
C GLY A 155 4.99 -3.87 -18.59
N ASN A 156 4.24 -4.43 -17.63
CA ASN A 156 4.60 -5.67 -16.95
C ASN A 156 3.45 -6.68 -16.88
N ASN A 157 3.31 -7.46 -17.95
CA ASN A 157 2.25 -8.46 -18.10
C ASN A 157 2.46 -9.72 -17.24
N GLU A 158 3.60 -9.85 -16.55
CA GLU A 158 3.87 -10.99 -15.66
C GLU A 158 3.38 -10.74 -14.23
N GLN A 159 3.07 -9.49 -13.87
CA GLN A 159 2.60 -9.15 -12.53
C GLN A 159 1.08 -9.27 -12.42
N ILE A 160 0.61 -9.71 -11.25
CA ILE A 160 -0.82 -9.87 -10.95
C ILE A 160 -1.34 -8.73 -10.04
N ILE A 161 -0.44 -8.09 -9.29
CA ILE A 161 -0.77 -6.99 -8.38
C ILE A 161 -0.13 -5.73 -8.97
N PRO A 162 -0.88 -4.74 -9.47
CA PRO A 162 -0.29 -3.47 -9.90
C PRO A 162 0.20 -2.66 -8.69
N ILE A 163 1.12 -1.72 -8.92
CA ILE A 163 1.50 -0.71 -7.92
C ILE A 163 0.57 0.50 -8.07
N SER A 164 0.34 0.93 -9.30
CA SER A 164 -0.45 2.11 -9.63
C SER A 164 -0.97 2.06 -11.06
N GLY A 165 -1.89 2.96 -11.38
CA GLY A 165 -2.35 3.16 -12.75
C GLY A 165 -3.32 4.32 -12.85
N ASN A 166 -3.70 4.67 -14.07
CA ASN A 166 -4.65 5.75 -14.32
C ASN A 166 -6.06 5.17 -14.50
N CYS A 167 -7.06 5.82 -13.92
CA CYS A 167 -8.45 5.43 -14.13
C CYS A 167 -8.80 5.48 -15.64
N PRO A 168 -9.31 4.37 -16.23
CA PRO A 168 -9.67 4.34 -17.66
C PRO A 168 -10.71 5.39 -18.09
N MET A 169 -11.49 5.92 -17.15
CA MET A 169 -12.61 6.84 -17.46
C MET A 169 -12.28 8.32 -17.25
N CYS A 170 -11.43 8.64 -16.28
CA CYS A 170 -11.15 10.03 -15.89
C CYS A 170 -9.65 10.36 -15.82
N ASP A 171 -8.79 9.42 -16.19
CA ASP A 171 -7.33 9.51 -16.24
C ASP A 171 -6.65 9.94 -14.92
N THR A 172 -7.36 9.81 -13.81
CA THR A 172 -6.79 10.13 -12.49
C THR A 172 -5.80 9.05 -12.09
N PHE A 173 -4.59 9.45 -11.70
CA PHE A 173 -3.59 8.55 -11.14
C PHE A 173 -4.08 7.98 -9.80
N LEU A 174 -3.97 6.66 -9.65
CA LEU A 174 -4.44 5.93 -8.48
C LEU A 174 -3.37 4.94 -8.03
N LEU A 175 -3.10 4.90 -6.73
CA LEU A 175 -2.32 3.82 -6.12
C LEU A 175 -3.23 2.61 -5.92
N TRP A 176 -2.74 1.42 -6.29
CA TRP A 176 -3.49 0.18 -6.10
C TRP A 176 -3.79 -0.07 -4.62
N GLY A 177 -2.86 0.30 -3.74
CA GLY A 177 -3.03 0.21 -2.30
C GLY A 177 -4.24 0.97 -1.77
N ASP A 178 -4.43 2.19 -2.26
CA ASP A 178 -5.54 3.04 -1.83
C ASP A 178 -6.88 2.51 -2.34
N LEU A 179 -6.90 1.99 -3.57
CA LEU A 179 -8.06 1.32 -4.15
C LEU A 179 -8.49 0.09 -3.34
N VAL A 180 -7.56 -0.83 -3.04
CA VAL A 180 -7.86 -2.08 -2.31
C VAL A 180 -8.20 -1.83 -0.85
N GLN A 181 -7.62 -0.79 -0.24
CA GLN A 181 -7.91 -0.40 1.14
C GLN A 181 -9.11 0.57 1.23
N ASN A 182 -9.73 0.92 0.11
CA ASN A 182 -10.78 1.93 -0.03
C ASN A 182 -10.45 3.24 0.71
N LYS A 183 -9.19 3.65 0.61
CA LYS A 183 -8.69 4.89 1.20
C LYS A 183 -8.92 6.00 0.20
N VAL A 184 -9.83 6.91 0.50
CA VAL A 184 -9.96 8.16 -0.25
C VAL A 184 -8.78 9.06 0.16
N VAL A 185 -7.63 8.82 -0.48
CA VAL A 185 -6.41 9.60 -0.30
C VAL A 185 -6.14 10.39 -1.56
N PHE A 186 -6.25 11.72 -1.49
CA PHE A 186 -5.93 12.61 -2.61
C PHE A 186 -4.42 12.86 -2.59
N SER A 187 -3.65 11.95 -3.16
CA SER A 187 -2.21 12.16 -3.37
C SER A 187 -2.03 13.12 -4.55
N LYS A 188 -1.69 14.38 -4.28
CA LYS A 188 -1.17 15.28 -5.32
C LYS A 188 0.07 14.64 -5.93
N ARG A 189 0.18 14.78 -7.25
CA ARG A 189 1.27 14.30 -8.11
C ARG A 189 2.62 14.68 -7.49
N PHE A 190 3.42 13.72 -7.01
CA PHE A 190 4.82 13.96 -6.67
C PHE A 190 5.57 14.22 -7.98
N SER A 191 5.88 15.48 -8.25
CA SER A 191 6.86 15.85 -9.27
C SER A 191 8.25 15.43 -8.79
N LEU A 192 8.89 14.55 -9.56
CA LEU A 192 10.30 14.22 -9.44
C LEU A 192 11.10 15.49 -9.73
N ASN A 193 11.41 16.28 -8.69
CA ASN A 193 12.56 17.19 -8.68
C ASN A 193 12.88 17.88 -7.36
N ASP A 194 12.29 17.48 -6.23
CA ASP A 194 12.71 18.02 -4.94
C ASP A 194 13.44 16.97 -4.12
N SER A 195 14.63 17.38 -3.68
CA SER A 195 15.50 16.68 -2.75
C SER A 195 14.70 16.08 -1.61
N CYS A 196 15.09 14.86 -1.23
CA CYS A 196 14.69 14.19 -0.01
C CYS A 196 14.48 15.21 1.13
N LEU A 197 13.31 15.17 1.77
CA LEU A 197 12.84 16.05 2.85
C LEU A 197 12.18 17.36 2.40
N GLU A 198 10.89 17.28 2.06
CA GLU A 198 9.80 18.07 2.65
C GLU A 198 8.48 17.65 1.95
N GLU A 199 7.35 17.76 2.64
CA GLU A 199 5.99 17.43 2.13
C GLU A 199 5.53 15.95 2.11
N ASN A 200 5.75 15.22 3.21
CA ASN A 200 4.81 14.16 3.64
C ASN A 200 3.93 14.62 4.82
N ILE A 201 3.58 15.91 4.83
CA ILE A 201 2.66 16.49 5.81
C ILE A 201 1.34 16.76 5.10
N PHE A 202 0.40 15.83 5.23
CA PHE A 202 -1.02 16.09 5.47
C PHE A 202 -1.77 14.77 5.46
N TYR A 203 -1.74 14.03 6.58
CA TYR A 203 -2.84 13.12 6.90
C TYR A 203 -3.03 13.04 8.42
N ASN A 204 -4.25 13.41 8.83
CA ASN A 204 -4.83 13.47 10.17
C ASN A 204 -4.68 14.81 10.92
N GLN A 205 -5.42 15.81 10.46
CA GLN A 205 -6.09 16.73 11.38
C GLN A 205 -7.61 16.70 11.11
N GLU A 206 -8.34 16.40 12.18
CA GLU A 206 -9.67 16.92 12.48
C GLU A 206 -10.87 16.42 11.65
N ILE A 207 -11.43 15.28 12.08
CA ILE A 207 -12.88 15.23 12.35
C ILE A 207 -13.02 15.01 13.86
N GLN A 208 -12.82 16.09 14.61
CA GLN A 208 -13.51 16.32 15.87
C GLN A 208 -14.17 17.69 15.73
N ASN A 209 -15.46 17.67 15.41
CA ASN A 209 -16.51 18.51 15.97
C ASN A 209 -17.86 17.90 15.57
#